data_AF-A0A523Q843-F1
#
_entry.id   AF-A0A523Q843-F1
#
_cell.length_a   1.000
_cell.length_b   1.000
_cell.length_c   1.000
_cell.angle_alpha   90.00
_cell.angle_beta   90.00
_cell.angle_gamma   90.00
#
_symmetry.space_group_name_H-M   'P 1'
#
loop_
_entity.id
_entity.type
_entity.pdbx_description
1 polymer ?
#
loop_
_entity_poly.entity_id
_entity_poly.type
_entity_poly.pdbx_seq_one_letter_code
_entity_poly.pdbx_strand_id
1 'polypeptide(L)' 'MKNVTVTMEDAVADWARMEAARRNTSVSRLVGEMLAEKMRHDDAYERAMREALEFKSFGVSEGPYLTREEMYRRGPE' A
#
# COMPACT_ATOMS: atom_id res chain seq x y z
N MET A 1 -16.78 -11.35 14.63
CA MET A 1 -15.69 -12.02 13.90
C MET A 1 -16.26 -13.21 13.16
N LYS A 2 -15.78 -13.51 11.95
CA LYS A 2 -16.14 -14.74 11.22
C LYS A 2 -15.01 -15.75 11.38
N ASN A 3 -15.35 -17.03 11.57
CA ASN A 3 -14.37 -18.11 11.66
C ASN A 3 -14.01 -18.60 10.26
N VAL A 4 -12.73 -18.81 10.00
CA VAL A 4 -12.21 -19.30 8.72
C VAL A 4 -11.23 -20.43 9.01
N THR A 5 -11.40 -21.55 8.33
CA THR A 5 -10.43 -22.65 8.33
C THR A 5 -9.47 -22.44 7.16
N VAL A 6 -8.17 -22.49 7.45
CA VAL A 6 -7.10 -22.33 6.46
C VAL A 6 -6.17 -23.52 6.50
N THR A 7 -5.78 -24.00 5.32
CA THR A 7 -4.77 -25.05 5.14
C THR A 7 -3.44 -24.39 4.77
N MET A 8 -2.36 -24.87 5.37
CA MET A 8 -1.00 -24.43 5.09
C MET A 8 -0.05 -25.61 5.30
N GLU A 9 1.16 -25.49 4.77
CA GLU A 9 2.22 -26.46 5.01
C GLU A 9 2.60 -26.49 6.50
N ASP A 10 3.01 -27.66 7.00
CA ASP A 10 3.33 -27.84 8.43
C ASP A 10 4.42 -26.85 8.90
N ALA A 11 5.46 -26.66 8.09
CA ALA A 11 6.53 -25.71 8.39
C ALA A 11 6.03 -24.26 8.53
N VAL A 12 5.02 -23.87 7.73
CA VAL A 12 4.41 -22.54 7.79
C VAL A 12 3.57 -22.39 9.04
N ALA A 13 2.81 -23.43 9.42
CA ALA A 13 2.02 -23.44 10.65
C ALA A 13 2.91 -23.29 11.90
N ASP A 14 4.03 -24.01 11.95
CA ASP A 14 4.98 -23.94 13.06
C ASP A 14 5.65 -22.58 13.14
N TRP A 15 6.09 -22.04 12.00
CA TRP A 15 6.63 -20.69 11.94
C TRP A 15 5.60 -19.66 12.44
N ALA A 16 4.34 -19.75 12.00
CA ALA A 16 3.29 -18.81 12.41
C ALA A 16 3.02 -18.86 13.91
N ARG A 17 3.06 -20.05 14.54
CA ARG A 17 2.94 -20.21 15.99
C ARG A 17 4.09 -19.54 16.73
N MET A 18 5.33 -19.78 16.29
CA MET A 18 6.51 -19.16 16.91
C MET A 18 6.48 -17.64 16.78
N GLU A 19 6.11 -17.14 15.60
CA GLU A 19 6.06 -15.70 15.34
C GLU A 19 4.95 -15.03 16.14
N ALA A 20 3.78 -15.67 16.25
CA ALA A 20 2.71 -15.19 17.10
C ALA A 20 3.13 -15.13 18.57
N ALA A 21 3.82 -16.17 19.08
CA ALA A 21 4.36 -16.18 20.43
C ALA A 21 5.40 -15.07 20.65
N ARG A 22 6.32 -14.86 19.69
CA ARG A 22 7.34 -13.80 19.74
C ARG A 22 6.70 -12.41 19.84
N ARG A 23 5.57 -12.19 19.17
CA ARG A 23 4.81 -10.93 19.18
C ARG A 23 3.76 -10.87 20.30
N ASN A 24 3.74 -11.85 21.21
CA ASN A 24 2.75 -11.97 22.28
C ASN A 24 1.29 -11.86 21.77
N THR A 25 1.01 -12.51 20.64
CA THR A 25 -0.29 -12.52 19.96
C THR A 25 -0.72 -13.94 19.61
N SER A 26 -1.91 -14.10 19.04
CA SER A 26 -2.40 -15.38 18.54
C SER A 26 -2.18 -15.50 17.03
N VAL A 27 -2.05 -16.73 16.54
CA VAL A 27 -1.92 -17.00 15.09
C VAL A 27 -3.08 -16.40 14.31
N SER A 28 -4.31 -16.52 14.79
CA SER A 28 -5.49 -15.95 14.12
C SER A 28 -5.42 -14.42 14.02
N ARG A 29 -4.88 -13.74 15.04
CA ARG A 29 -4.70 -12.28 15.01
C ARG A 29 -3.57 -11.89 14.06
N LEU A 30 -2.44 -12.60 14.12
CA LEU A 30 -1.30 -12.40 13.22
C LEU A 30 -1.73 -12.51 11.74
N VAL A 31 -2.43 -13.60 11.39
CA VAL A 31 -2.94 -13.82 10.03
C VAL A 31 -3.96 -12.76 9.63
N GLY A 32 -4.86 -12.39 10.54
CA GLY A 32 -5.84 -11.32 10.28
C GLY A 32 -5.19 -9.96 10.00
N GLU A 33 -4.14 -9.60 10.75
CA GLU A 33 -3.37 -8.37 10.55
C GLU A 33 -2.65 -8.38 9.20
N MET A 34 -2.00 -9.49 8.84
CA MET A 34 -1.33 -9.67 7.54
C MET A 34 -2.32 -9.52 6.37
N LEU A 35 -3.51 -10.12 6.47
CA LEU A 35 -4.56 -10.01 5.45
C LEU A 35 -5.08 -8.57 5.36
N ALA A 36 -5.31 -7.91 6.49
CA ALA A 36 -5.77 -6.53 6.50
C ALA A 36 -4.74 -5.56 5.89
N GLU A 37 -3.45 -5.79 6.14
CA GLU A 37 -2.37 -5.04 5.52
C GLU A 37 -2.33 -5.24 4.00
N LYS A 38 -2.44 -6.50 3.55
CA LYS A 38 -2.50 -6.81 2.12
C LYS A 38 -3.71 -6.15 1.43
N MET A 39 -4.89 -6.19 2.04
CA MET A 39 -6.08 -5.53 1.50
C MET A 39 -5.87 -4.02 1.34
N ARG A 40 -5.29 -3.35 2.34
CA ARG A 40 -5.03 -1.90 2.25
C ARG A 40 -4.04 -1.56 1.13
N HIS A 41 -3.03 -2.40 0.94
CA HIS A 41 -2.03 -2.20 -0.09
C HIS A 41 -2.61 -2.43 -1.50
N ASP A 42 -3.38 -3.50 -1.68
CA ASP A 42 -4.04 -3.80 -2.95
C ASP A 42 -5.05 -2.69 -3.33
N ASP A 43 -5.85 -2.21 -2.37
CA ASP A 43 -6.75 -1.06 -2.56
C ASP A 43 -6.00 0.23 -2.95
N ALA A 44 -4.86 0.51 -2.33
CA ALA A 44 -4.07 1.70 -2.63
C ALA A 44 -3.49 1.64 -4.04
N TYR A 45 -3.01 0.46 -4.45
CA TYR A 45 -2.52 0.24 -5.80
C TYR A 45 -3.63 0.37 -6.84
N GLU A 46 -4.79 -0.26 -6.62
CA GLU A 46 -5.92 -0.17 -7.54
C GLU A 46 -6.45 1.27 -7.67
N ARG A 47 -6.49 2.03 -6.58
CA ARG A 47 -6.85 3.47 -6.61
C ARG A 47 -5.83 4.28 -7.42
N ALA A 48 -4.53 4.10 -7.16
CA ALA A 48 -3.48 4.82 -7.88
C ALA A 48 -3.46 4.45 -9.37
N MET A 49 -3.68 3.18 -9.71
CA MET A 49 -3.80 2.71 -11.08
C MET A 49 -5.01 3.35 -11.78
N ARG A 50 -6.16 3.40 -11.10
CA ARG A 50 -7.36 4.04 -11.65
C ARG A 50 -7.13 5.52 -11.92
N GLU A 51 -6.57 6.25 -10.96
CA GLU A 51 -6.24 7.67 -11.11
C GLU A 51 -5.24 7.92 -12.25
N ALA A 52 -4.21 7.08 -12.36
CA ALA A 52 -3.22 7.16 -13.45
C ALA A 52 -3.82 6.88 -14.83
N LEU A 53 -4.77 5.94 -14.94
CA LEU A 53 -5.47 5.64 -16.19
C LEU A 53 -6.54 6.69 -16.54
N GLU A 54 -7.18 7.29 -15.53
CA GLU A 54 -8.15 8.38 -15.69
C GLU A 54 -7.47 9.73 -15.96
N PHE A 55 -6.17 9.84 -15.71
CA PHE A 55 -5.41 11.07 -15.93
C PHE A 55 -5.44 11.50 -17.40
N LYS A 56 -6.14 12.60 -17.69
CA LYS A 56 -6.34 13.09 -19.07
C LYS A 56 -5.29 14.09 -19.55
N SER A 57 -4.64 14.85 -18.66
CA SER A 57 -3.49 15.76 -18.87
C SER A 57 -3.53 16.89 -17.85
N PHE A 58 -2.39 17.58 -17.65
CA PHE A 58 -2.32 18.86 -16.93
C PHE A 58 -2.77 20.06 -17.78
N GLY A 59 -3.36 19.83 -18.96
CA GLY A 59 -3.63 20.86 -19.95
C GLY A 59 -2.41 21.20 -20.82
N VAL A 60 -2.65 22.02 -21.83
CA VAL A 60 -1.60 22.60 -22.69
C VAL A 60 -1.24 23.97 -22.12
N SER A 61 0.05 24.30 -22.09
CA SER A 61 0.47 25.62 -21.63
C SER A 61 -0.08 26.71 -22.56
N GLU A 62 -0.77 27.70 -22.01
CA GLU A 62 -1.25 28.88 -22.76
C GLU A 62 -0.12 29.87 -23.10
N GLY A 63 1.10 29.64 -22.57
CA GLY A 63 2.27 30.47 -22.82
C GLY A 63 3.60 29.71 -22.72
N PRO A 64 4.74 30.40 -22.87
CA PRO A 64 6.05 29.78 -22.73
C PRO A 64 6.22 29.14 -21.35
N TYR A 65 6.81 27.95 -21.31
CA TYR A 65 7.20 27.34 -20.05
C TYR A 65 8.20 28.25 -19.32
N LEU A 66 8.10 28.26 -17.99
CA LEU A 66 9.06 28.98 -17.16
C LEU A 66 10.47 28.47 -17.40
N THR A 67 11.43 29.38 -17.44
CA THR A 67 12.85 29.02 -17.44
C THR A 67 13.23 28.42 -16.08
N ARG A 68 14.30 27.63 -16.08
CA ARG A 68 14.82 27.00 -14.86
C ARG A 68 15.06 28.02 -13.74
N GLU A 69 15.63 29.18 -14.04
CA GLU A 69 15.87 30.23 -13.04
C GLU A 69 14.58 30.81 -12.46
N GLU A 70 13.55 31.00 -13.28
CA GLU A 70 12.25 31.51 -12.83
C GLU A 70 11.50 30.51 -11.94
N MET A 71 11.66 29.20 -12.18
CA MET A 71 11.13 28.16 -11.31
C MET A 71 11.77 28.20 -9.92
N TYR A 72 13.10 28.24 -9.85
CA TYR A 72 13.82 28.25 -8.57
C TYR A 72 13.60 29.54 -7.77
N ARG A 73 13.42 30.68 -8.46
CA ARG A 73 13.09 31.96 -7.81
C ARG A 73 11.71 31.97 -7.13
N ARG A 74 10.80 31.05 -7.51
CA ARG A 74 9.43 30.95 -6.97
C ARG A 74 9.25 29.86 -5.92
N GLY A 75 10.27 29.05 -5.65
CA GLY A 75 10.23 28.08 -4.55
C GLY A 75 10.16 28.80 -3.19
N PRO A 76 9.49 28.23 -2.17
CA PRO A 76 9.52 28.81 -0.83
C PRO A 76 10.96 28.76 -0.28
N GLU A 77 11.37 29.83 0.40
CA GLU A 77 12.62 29.86 1.20
C GLU A 77 12.59 28.84 2.34
#